data_AF-A0A3D8ZA84-F1
#
_entry.id   AF-A0A3D8ZA84-F1
#
_cell.length_a   1.000
_cell.length_b   1.000
_cell.length_c   1.000
_cell.angle_alpha   90.00
_cell.angle_beta   90.00
_cell.angle_gamma   90.00
#
_symmetry.space_group_name_H-M   'P 1'
#
loop_
_entity.id
_entity.type
_entity.pdbx_description
1 polymer ?
#
loop_
_entity_poly.entity_id
_entity_poly.type
_entity_poly.pdbx_seq_one_letter_code
_entity_poly.pdbx_strand_id
1 'polypeptide(L)'
;MIFGIILIPILLNFTLLCLSNKVYNIASIFFMSFFNLIYYIISAKSIQNNPKFLKLASTYTHQSNGFYVEMNTNLLSFTQIVFIILFYFTLTFLIMIFFKRRVNHHAKTK
;
A
#
# COMPACT_ATOMS: atom_id res chain seq x y z
N MET A 1 7.90 -4.31 9.67
CA MET A 1 7.27 -2.98 9.72
C MET A 1 6.93 -2.44 8.33
N ILE A 2 7.90 -2.29 7.42
CA ILE A 2 7.64 -1.83 6.03
C ILE A 2 6.63 -2.70 5.28
N PHE A 3 6.74 -4.03 5.40
CA PHE A 3 5.76 -4.96 4.82
C PHE A 3 4.33 -4.73 5.34
N GLY A 4 4.18 -4.36 6.62
CA GLY A 4 2.88 -4.04 7.21
C GLY A 4 2.28 -2.75 6.64
N ILE A 5 3.10 -1.76 6.32
CA ILE A 5 2.64 -0.51 5.67
C ILE A 5 1.99 -0.80 4.32
N ILE A 6 2.54 -1.79 3.59
CA ILE A 6 2.04 -2.19 2.27
C ILE A 6 0.85 -3.14 2.38
N LEU A 7 0.94 -4.12 3.29
CA LEU A 7 -0.03 -5.21 3.41
C LEU A 7 -1.37 -4.73 3.98
N ILE A 8 -1.35 -3.84 5.00
CA ILE A 8 -2.58 -3.40 5.69
C ILE A 8 -3.55 -2.70 4.73
N PRO A 9 -3.13 -1.72 3.89
CA PRO A 9 -4.01 -1.09 2.92
C PRO A 9 -4.55 -2.05 1.86
N ILE A 10 -3.74 -3.03 1.43
CA ILE A 10 -4.17 -4.05 0.47
C ILE A 10 -5.27 -4.93 1.08
N LEU A 11 -5.09 -5.37 2.33
CA LEU A 11 -6.08 -6.19 3.04
C LEU A 11 -7.38 -5.42 3.27
N LEU A 12 -7.30 -4.12 3.61
CA LEU A 12 -8.46 -3.23 3.74
C LEU A 12 -9.19 -3.07 2.41
N ASN A 13 -8.46 -2.86 1.31
CA ASN A 13 -9.08 -2.78 -0.02
C ASN A 13 -9.72 -4.10 -0.41
N PHE A 14 -9.08 -5.22 -0.11
CA PHE A 14 -9.63 -6.55 -0.36
C PHE A 14 -10.94 -6.80 0.41
N THR A 15 -10.97 -6.51 1.71
CA THR A 15 -12.18 -6.68 2.53
C THR A 15 -13.30 -5.75 2.07
N LEU A 16 -13.00 -4.50 1.74
CA LEU A 16 -13.98 -3.55 1.17
C LEU A 16 -14.57 -4.08 -0.14
N LEU A 17 -13.72 -4.55 -1.06
CA LEU A 17 -14.15 -5.16 -2.32
C LEU A 17 -14.99 -6.42 -2.11
N CYS A 18 -14.69 -7.24 -1.10
CA CYS A 18 -15.45 -8.45 -0.78
C CYS A 18 -16.83 -8.14 -0.19
N LEU A 19 -16.92 -7.14 0.68
CA LEU A 19 -18.13 -6.83 1.46
C LEU A 19 -19.09 -5.91 0.71
N SER A 20 -18.64 -5.26 -0.35
CA SER A 20 -19.48 -4.32 -1.11
C SER A 20 -20.31 -5.04 -2.17
N ASN A 21 -21.62 -4.83 -2.08
CA ASN A 21 -22.59 -5.23 -3.10
C ASN A 21 -22.64 -4.24 -4.28
N LYS A 22 -21.80 -3.19 -4.30
CA LYS A 22 -21.76 -2.18 -5.36
C LYS A 22 -20.67 -2.49 -6.38
N VAL A 23 -20.95 -2.19 -7.66
CA VAL A 23 -19.97 -2.23 -8.74
C VAL A 23 -18.95 -1.12 -8.50
N TYR A 24 -17.69 -1.49 -8.25
CA TYR A 24 -16.60 -0.54 -8.20
C TYR A 24 -16.22 -0.08 -9.60
N ASN A 25 -16.17 1.23 -9.79
CA ASN A 25 -15.68 1.83 -11.01
C ASN A 25 -14.21 2.25 -10.83
N ILE A 26 -13.51 2.45 -11.93
CA ILE A 26 -12.09 2.83 -11.95
C ILE A 26 -11.82 4.08 -11.09
N ALA A 27 -12.72 5.07 -11.14
CA ALA A 27 -12.62 6.28 -10.33
C ALA A 27 -12.64 6.00 -8.81
N SER A 28 -13.45 5.03 -8.36
CA SER A 28 -13.50 4.63 -6.95
C SER A 28 -12.19 3.98 -6.49
N ILE A 29 -11.58 3.17 -7.35
CA ILE A 29 -10.29 2.52 -7.08
C ILE A 29 -9.17 3.56 -7.02
N PHE A 30 -9.21 4.56 -7.92
CA PHE A 30 -8.28 5.67 -7.88
C PHE A 30 -8.38 6.45 -6.57
N PHE A 31 -9.59 6.75 -6.11
CA PHE A 31 -9.82 7.44 -4.83
C PHE A 31 -9.34 6.60 -3.62
N MET A 32 -9.59 5.28 -3.61
CA MET A 32 -9.04 4.36 -2.58
C MET A 32 -7.51 4.36 -2.55
N SER A 33 -6.87 4.44 -3.73
CA SER A 33 -5.41 4.49 -3.82
C SER A 33 -4.83 5.77 -3.19
N PHE A 34 -5.60 6.86 -3.21
CA PHE A 34 -5.23 8.11 -2.53
C PHE A 34 -5.25 7.97 -1.00
N PHE A 35 -6.23 7.27 -0.43
CA PHE A 35 -6.23 6.96 1.00
C PHE A 35 -5.08 6.04 1.40
N ASN A 36 -4.77 5.04 0.56
CA ASN A 36 -3.62 4.17 0.79
C ASN A 36 -2.30 4.95 0.77
N LEU A 37 -2.19 5.97 -0.08
CA LEU A 37 -1.05 6.87 -0.07
C LEU A 37 -0.97 7.68 1.23
N ILE A 38 -2.08 8.26 1.69
CA ILE A 38 -2.11 9.00 2.96
C ILE A 38 -1.64 8.10 4.11
N TYR A 39 -2.15 6.87 4.16
CA TYR A 39 -1.71 5.87 5.14
C TYR A 39 -0.22 5.57 5.04
N TYR A 40 0.31 5.39 3.81
CA TYR A 40 1.75 5.20 3.58
C TYR A 40 2.57 6.37 4.11
N ILE A 41 2.17 7.62 3.83
CA ILE A 41 2.90 8.82 4.28
C ILE A 41 2.93 8.90 5.81
N ILE A 42 1.79 8.71 6.47
CA ILE A 42 1.70 8.75 7.94
C ILE A 42 2.57 7.65 8.54
N SER A 43 2.48 6.44 8.00
CA SER A 43 3.23 5.30 8.49
C SER A 43 4.73 5.47 8.26
N ALA A 44 5.15 5.98 7.09
CA ALA A 44 6.55 6.26 6.78
C ALA A 44 7.14 7.30 7.76
N LYS A 45 6.42 8.39 8.03
CA LYS A 45 6.82 9.38 9.05
C LYS A 45 6.93 8.77 10.45
N SER A 46 5.99 7.90 10.81
CA SER A 46 6.03 7.19 12.10
C SER A 46 7.26 6.29 12.22
N ILE A 47 7.65 5.59 11.15
CA ILE A 47 8.86 4.77 11.12
C ILE A 47 10.12 5.64 11.24
N GLN A 48 10.20 6.75 10.50
CA GLN A 48 11.34 7.66 10.53
C GLN A 48 11.58 8.23 11.94
N ASN A 49 10.51 8.52 12.68
CA ASN A 49 10.60 9.10 14.02
C ASN A 49 10.72 8.07 15.15
N ASN A 50 10.78 6.76 14.85
CA ASN A 50 10.78 5.73 15.88
C ASN A 50 12.22 5.35 16.31
N PRO A 51 12.65 5.69 17.54
CA PRO A 51 14.01 5.45 18.01
C PRO A 51 14.36 3.96 18.15
N LYS A 52 13.38 3.08 18.42
CA LYS A 52 13.63 1.63 18.47
C LYS A 52 13.88 1.05 17.09
N PHE A 53 13.16 1.56 16.08
CA PHE A 53 13.42 1.19 14.69
C PHE A 53 14.79 1.69 14.23
N LEU A 54 15.15 2.93 14.60
CA LEU A 54 16.48 3.52 14.37
C LEU A 54 17.63 2.78 15.11
N LYS A 55 17.34 2.05 16.18
CA LYS A 55 18.36 1.21 16.82
C LYS A 55 18.48 -0.15 16.13
N LEU A 56 17.37 -0.67 15.62
CA LEU A 56 17.31 -1.98 15.00
C LEU A 56 17.89 -1.94 13.58
N ALA A 57 17.48 -0.98 12.75
CA ALA A 57 18.00 -0.84 11.40
C ALA A 57 19.52 -0.59 11.37
N SER A 58 20.07 0.17 12.31
CA SER A 58 21.51 0.47 12.39
C SER A 58 22.34 -0.74 12.75
N THR A 59 21.74 -1.73 13.42
CA THR A 59 22.38 -3.00 13.75
C THR A 59 22.53 -3.89 12.52
N TYR A 60 21.66 -3.73 11.52
CA TYR A 60 21.67 -4.52 10.28
C TYR A 60 22.27 -3.77 9.09
N THR A 61 22.72 -2.53 9.27
CA THR A 61 23.28 -1.72 8.19
C THR A 61 24.77 -1.47 8.46
N HIS A 62 25.62 -1.75 7.48
CA HIS A 62 27.07 -1.54 7.58
C HIS A 62 27.47 -0.06 7.78
N GLN A 63 26.53 0.87 7.59
CA GLN A 63 26.68 2.29 7.90
C GLN A 63 25.60 2.73 8.88
N SER A 64 25.98 3.00 10.13
CA SER A 64 25.01 3.44 11.16
C SER A 64 24.43 4.83 10.88
N ASN A 65 25.10 5.66 10.07
CA ASN A 65 24.70 7.05 9.82
C ASN A 65 24.28 7.32 8.36
N GLY A 66 24.87 6.64 7.37
CA GLY A 66 24.55 6.84 5.94
C GLY A 66 23.20 6.26 5.51
N PHE A 67 22.88 5.07 6.03
CA PHE A 67 21.62 4.38 5.73
C PHE A 67 20.38 5.20 6.13
N TYR A 68 20.43 5.97 7.21
CA TYR A 68 19.30 6.79 7.64
C TYR A 68 19.08 8.02 6.80
N VAL A 69 20.16 8.69 6.40
CA VAL A 69 20.05 9.87 5.53
C VAL A 69 19.44 9.45 4.18
N GLU A 70 19.88 8.32 3.63
CA GLU A 70 19.34 7.75 2.39
C GLU A 70 17.91 7.19 2.54
N MET A 71 17.60 6.52 3.65
CA MET A 71 16.25 5.98 3.88
C MET A 71 15.23 7.10 4.13
N ASN A 72 15.63 8.17 4.81
CA ASN A 72 14.79 9.33 5.10
C ASN A 72 14.47 10.13 3.84
N THR A 73 15.45 10.35 2.96
CA THR A 73 15.24 11.04 1.67
C THR A 73 14.45 10.21 0.66
N ASN A 74 14.65 8.88 0.64
CA ASN A 74 14.04 8.03 -0.40
C ASN A 74 12.60 7.61 -0.08
N LEU A 75 12.23 7.37 1.18
CA LEU A 75 10.89 6.87 1.55
C LEU A 75 9.75 7.83 1.19
N LEU A 76 10.01 9.13 1.27
CA LEU A 76 9.07 10.20 0.96
C LEU A 76 9.47 11.00 -0.29
N SER A 77 10.42 10.49 -1.07
CA SER A 77 10.76 11.08 -2.36
C SER A 77 9.55 11.06 -3.29
N PHE A 78 9.43 12.08 -4.14
CA PHE A 78 8.32 12.20 -5.09
C PHE A 78 8.21 10.95 -5.97
N THR A 79 9.32 10.44 -6.48
CA THR A 79 9.38 9.22 -7.29
C THR A 79 8.76 8.03 -6.55
N GLN A 80 9.05 7.89 -5.25
CA GLN A 80 8.54 6.77 -4.45
C GLN A 80 7.07 6.92 -4.09
N ILE A 81 6.61 8.14 -3.86
CA ILE A 81 5.19 8.45 -3.71
C ILE A 81 4.42 8.07 -4.97
N VAL A 82 4.90 8.48 -6.15
CA VAL A 82 4.27 8.15 -7.44
C VAL A 82 4.23 6.63 -7.65
N PHE A 83 5.35 5.94 -7.40
CA PHE A 83 5.42 4.49 -7.50
C PHE A 83 4.41 3.80 -6.58
N ILE A 84 4.33 4.20 -5.31
CA ILE A 84 3.42 3.61 -4.31
C ILE A 84 1.95 3.79 -4.70
N ILE A 85 1.57 4.96 -5.21
CA ILE A 85 0.19 5.22 -5.70
C ILE A 85 -0.16 4.26 -6.83
N LEU A 86 0.71 4.18 -7.85
CA LEU A 86 0.50 3.33 -9.01
C LEU A 86 0.46 1.84 -8.61
N PHE A 87 1.31 1.45 -7.66
CA PHE A 87 1.34 0.10 -7.12
C PHE A 87 0.02 -0.27 -6.43
N TYR A 88 -0.48 0.57 -5.52
CA TYR A 88 -1.77 0.33 -4.86
C TYR A 88 -2.94 0.32 -5.83
N PHE A 89 -2.95 1.24 -6.80
CA PHE A 89 -3.97 1.29 -7.83
C PHE A 89 -4.00 -0.01 -8.64
N THR A 90 -2.84 -0.44 -9.13
CA THR A 90 -2.70 -1.65 -9.96
C THR A 90 -3.13 -2.89 -9.20
N LEU A 91 -2.68 -3.07 -7.96
CA LEU A 91 -3.07 -4.22 -7.13
C LEU A 91 -4.58 -4.24 -6.85
N THR A 92 -5.15 -3.11 -6.46
CA THR A 92 -6.59 -3.02 -6.16
C THR A 92 -7.42 -3.27 -7.42
N PHE A 93 -6.96 -2.78 -8.57
CA PHE A 93 -7.59 -3.03 -9.86
C PHE A 93 -7.54 -4.50 -10.28
N LEU A 94 -6.39 -5.17 -10.09
CA LEU A 94 -6.26 -6.60 -10.35
C LEU A 94 -7.21 -7.41 -9.45
N ILE A 95 -7.27 -7.10 -8.15
CA ILE A 95 -8.19 -7.74 -7.21
C ILE A 95 -9.64 -7.57 -7.70
N MET A 96 -10.04 -6.36 -8.09
CA MET A 96 -11.38 -6.11 -8.63
C MET A 96 -11.68 -6.98 -9.87
N ILE A 97 -10.75 -7.10 -10.82
CA ILE A 97 -10.92 -7.94 -12.02
C ILE A 97 -11.17 -9.40 -11.63
N PHE A 98 -10.40 -9.94 -10.67
CA PHE A 98 -10.59 -11.30 -10.18
C PHE A 98 -11.97 -11.51 -9.58
N PHE A 99 -12.46 -10.56 -8.77
CA PHE A 99 -13.82 -10.61 -8.20
C PHE A 99 -14.90 -10.54 -9.27
N LYS A 100 -14.79 -9.62 -10.23
CA LYS A 100 -15.77 -9.46 -11.32
C LYS A 100 -15.86 -10.72 -12.19
N ARG A 101 -14.72 -11.36 -12.48
CA ARG A 101 -14.67 -12.65 -13.19
C ARG A 101 -15.38 -13.76 -12.42
N ARG A 102 -15.17 -13.85 -11.10
CA ARG A 102 -15.82 -14.85 -10.24
C ARG A 102 -17.34 -14.70 -10.22
N VAL A 103 -17.86 -13.49 -10.04
CA VAL A 103 -19.30 -13.21 -10.02
C VAL A 103 -19.95 -13.59 -11.36
N ASN A 104 -19.34 -13.21 -12.48
CA ASN A 104 -19.86 -13.54 -13.81
C ASN A 104 -19.82 -15.04 -14.12
N HIS A 105 -18.80 -15.75 -13.66
CA HIS A 105 -18.73 -17.21 -13.83
C HIS A 105 -19.82 -17.90 -13.01
N HIS A 106 -20.05 -17.45 -11.77
CA HIS A 106 -21.06 -18.03 -10.88
C HIS A 106 -22.50 -17.80 -11.37
N ALA A 107 -22.74 -16.68 -12.06
CA ALA A 107 -24.02 -16.35 -12.69
C ALA A 107 -24.30 -17.15 -13.97
N LYS A 108 -23.28 -17.65 -14.67
CA LYS A 108 -23.43 -18.48 -15.88
C LYS A 108 -23.63 -19.97 -15.58
N THR A 109 -23.25 -20.42 -14.38
CA THR A 109 -23.38 -21.82 -13.94
C THR A 109 -24.66 -22.09 -13.13
N LYS A 110 -25.53 -21.10 -13.00
CA LYS A 110 -26.89 -21.22 -12.45
C LYS A 110 -27.88 -21.08 -13.59
#